data_AF-A0A7C3CJ25-F1
#
_entry.id   AF-A0A7C3CJ25-F1
#
_cell.length_a   1.000
_cell.length_b   1.000
_cell.length_c   1.000
_cell.angle_alpha   90.00
_cell.angle_beta   90.00
_cell.angle_gamma   90.00
#
_symmetry.space_group_name_H-M   'P 1'
#
loop_
_entity.id
_entity.type
_entity.pdbx_description
1 polymer ?
#
loop_
_entity_poly.entity_id
_entity_poly.type
_entity_poly.pdbx_seq_one_letter_code
_entity_poly.pdbx_strand_id
1 'polypeptide(L)'
;MDLYKTKKSRVSGMSYRNIYLIAREEYRKIKNQTKRKPYVRSKYFNKDKVFMDYFWAHLKQKSWKDRRRRLKFYSCAVELIKENKFDPETREDTTNSNIMLHRFKGVTKNNIEFFVQIKENKKNNQKYFLSVFPKKDK
;
A
#
# COMPACT_ATOMS: atom_id res chain seq x y z
N MET A 1 18.17 2.68 -1.27
CA MET A 1 16.70 2.56 -1.14
C MET A 1 16.26 3.66 -0.18
N ASP A 2 15.79 4.75 -0.73
CA ASP A 2 15.52 5.94 0.07
C ASP A 2 14.16 5.84 0.77
N LEU A 3 14.02 6.62 1.83
CA LEU A 3 12.95 6.48 2.80
C LEU A 3 12.02 7.69 2.71
N TYR A 4 10.75 7.44 2.37
CA TYR A 4 9.74 8.50 2.35
C TYR A 4 9.11 8.69 3.74
N LYS A 5 9.16 9.92 4.27
CA LYS A 5 8.48 10.29 5.52
C LYS A 5 7.05 10.73 5.27
N THR A 6 6.09 9.94 5.74
CA THR A 6 4.66 10.30 5.63
C THR A 6 4.27 11.34 6.66
N LYS A 7 3.34 12.22 6.29
CA LYS A 7 2.68 13.17 7.20
C LYS A 7 1.70 12.47 8.13
N LYS A 8 1.18 11.31 7.72
CA LYS A 8 0.28 10.48 8.53
C LYS A 8 1.04 9.61 9.54
N SER A 9 0.40 9.36 10.67
CA SER A 9 0.80 8.36 11.66
C SER A 9 0.03 7.05 11.42
N ARG A 10 0.55 5.93 11.92
CA ARG A 10 -0.24 4.69 11.98
C ARG A 10 -1.40 4.85 12.96
N VAL A 11 -2.47 4.10 12.72
CA VAL A 11 -3.57 3.99 13.68
C VAL A 11 -3.10 3.23 14.94
N SER A 12 -3.23 3.83 16.14
CA SER A 12 -2.84 3.24 17.44
C SER A 12 -4.05 2.80 18.27
N GLY A 13 -3.84 1.90 19.24
CA GLY A 13 -4.81 1.58 20.32
C GLY A 13 -6.17 0.97 19.95
N MET A 14 -6.57 0.94 18.68
CA MET A 14 -7.95 0.66 18.29
C MET A 14 -8.27 -0.82 18.09
N SER A 15 -9.56 -1.15 18.27
CA SER A 15 -10.14 -2.44 17.88
C SER A 15 -10.00 -2.67 16.37
N TYR A 16 -10.02 -3.93 15.94
CA TYR A 16 -9.96 -4.27 14.51
C TYR A 16 -11.10 -3.60 13.72
N ARG A 17 -12.31 -3.57 14.29
CA ARG A 17 -13.49 -2.94 13.67
C ARG A 17 -13.23 -1.46 13.37
N ASN A 18 -12.71 -0.71 14.34
CA ASN A 18 -12.45 0.72 14.17
C ASN A 18 -11.34 0.97 13.14
N ILE A 19 -10.24 0.20 13.22
CA ILE A 19 -9.14 0.28 12.23
C ILE A 19 -9.67 0.00 10.83
N TYR A 20 -10.52 -1.02 10.68
CA TYR A 20 -11.13 -1.37 9.40
C TYR A 20 -12.04 -0.25 8.87
N LEU A 21 -12.87 0.35 9.72
CA LEU A 21 -13.76 1.45 9.31
C LEU A 21 -12.96 2.66 8.80
N ILE A 22 -11.91 3.07 9.49
CA ILE A 22 -11.04 4.18 9.07
C ILE A 22 -10.40 3.89 7.71
N ALA A 23 -9.76 2.73 7.56
CA ALA A 23 -9.15 2.32 6.29
C ALA A 23 -10.19 2.22 5.17
N ARG A 24 -11.40 1.75 5.50
CA ARG A 24 -12.49 1.59 4.53
C ARG A 24 -13.06 2.94 4.10
N GLU A 25 -13.16 3.91 5.00
CA GLU A 25 -13.60 5.27 4.67
C GLU A 25 -12.64 5.93 3.69
N GLU A 26 -11.33 5.83 3.91
CA GLU A 26 -10.33 6.34 2.97
C GLU A 26 -10.41 5.64 1.61
N TYR A 27 -10.59 4.32 1.59
CA TYR A 27 -10.83 3.60 0.34
C TYR A 27 -12.14 4.02 -0.35
N ARG A 28 -13.21 4.31 0.40
CA ARG A 28 -14.46 4.83 -0.17
C ARG A 28 -14.25 6.20 -0.81
N LYS A 29 -13.46 7.09 -0.19
CA LYS A 29 -13.09 8.38 -0.79
C LYS A 29 -12.39 8.18 -2.13
N ILE A 30 -11.40 7.27 -2.19
CA ILE A 30 -10.70 6.92 -3.45
C ILE A 30 -11.70 6.33 -4.47
N LYS A 31 -12.55 5.40 -4.05
CA LYS A 31 -13.55 4.77 -4.92
C LYS A 31 -14.47 5.82 -5.52
N ASN A 32 -15.01 6.73 -4.72
CA ASN A 32 -15.94 7.78 -5.17
C ASN A 32 -15.28 8.78 -6.14
N GLN A 33 -13.96 8.99 -6.04
CA GLN A 33 -13.19 9.83 -6.97
C GLN A 33 -12.85 9.14 -8.29
N THR A 34 -13.21 7.85 -8.46
CA THR A 34 -12.86 7.06 -9.64
C THR A 34 -14.08 6.38 -10.24
N LYS A 35 -14.09 6.16 -11.56
CA LYS A 35 -15.28 5.61 -12.25
C LYS A 35 -15.43 4.09 -12.12
N ARG A 36 -14.42 3.31 -12.55
CA ARG A 36 -14.51 1.84 -12.69
C ARG A 36 -13.77 1.10 -11.57
N LYS A 37 -12.44 1.12 -11.61
CA LYS A 37 -11.57 0.54 -10.58
C LYS A 37 -11.00 1.65 -9.70
N PRO A 38 -11.02 1.52 -8.36
CA PRO A 38 -10.34 2.46 -7.48
C PRO A 38 -8.84 2.47 -7.72
N TYR A 39 -8.27 3.64 -7.96
CA TYR A 39 -6.84 3.82 -8.16
C TYR A 39 -6.37 5.13 -7.54
N VAL A 40 -5.07 5.20 -7.28
CA VAL A 40 -4.35 6.45 -7.02
C VAL A 40 -3.29 6.64 -8.08
N ARG A 41 -2.92 7.89 -8.37
CA ARG A 41 -1.82 8.21 -9.27
C ARG A 41 -0.53 8.34 -8.48
N SER A 42 0.51 7.62 -8.89
CA SER A 42 1.80 7.61 -8.20
C SER A 42 2.80 8.56 -8.85
N LYS A 43 3.46 9.42 -8.07
CA LYS A 43 4.51 10.31 -8.58
C LYS A 43 5.73 9.54 -9.10
N TYR A 44 6.13 8.45 -8.45
CA TYR A 44 7.21 7.59 -8.92
C TYR A 44 6.92 7.00 -10.31
N PHE A 45 5.72 6.44 -10.52
CA PHE A 45 5.33 5.86 -11.80
C PHE A 45 4.79 6.91 -12.80
N ASN A 46 5.36 8.13 -12.86
CA ASN A 46 4.94 9.18 -13.80
C ASN A 46 3.43 9.47 -13.83
N LYS A 47 2.78 9.47 -12.66
CA LYS A 47 1.32 9.62 -12.47
C LYS A 47 0.47 8.47 -13.05
N ASP A 48 1.06 7.31 -13.30
CA ASP A 48 0.34 6.08 -13.63
C ASP A 48 -0.57 5.63 -12.48
N LYS A 49 -1.59 4.86 -12.87
CA LYS A 49 -2.59 4.31 -11.96
C LYS A 49 -2.03 3.12 -11.19
N VAL A 50 -2.13 3.21 -9.86
CA VAL A 50 -1.97 2.07 -8.95
C VAL A 50 -3.36 1.69 -8.42
N PHE A 51 -3.86 0.53 -8.81
CA PHE A 51 -5.17 0.04 -8.43
C PHE A 51 -5.20 -0.44 -6.96
N MET A 52 -6.24 -0.07 -6.23
CA MET A 52 -6.32 -0.20 -4.77
C MET A 52 -7.19 -1.37 -4.31
N ASP A 53 -7.92 -2.01 -5.23
CA ASP A 53 -8.83 -3.12 -5.00
C ASP A 53 -8.10 -4.40 -4.57
N TYR A 54 -6.96 -4.69 -5.19
CA TYR A 54 -6.17 -5.92 -4.95
C TYR A 54 -5.76 -6.08 -3.48
N PHE A 55 -5.44 -4.97 -2.80
CA PHE A 55 -5.08 -4.95 -1.38
C PHE A 55 -6.13 -5.67 -0.51
N TRP A 56 -7.42 -5.42 -0.75
CA TRP A 56 -8.49 -5.96 0.08
C TRP A 56 -8.67 -7.47 -0.10
N ALA A 57 -8.51 -7.96 -1.34
CA ALA A 57 -8.54 -9.39 -1.63
C ALA A 57 -7.35 -10.09 -0.98
N HIS A 58 -6.14 -9.55 -1.14
CA HIS A 58 -4.93 -10.11 -0.55
C HIS A 58 -4.93 -10.03 0.99
N LEU A 59 -5.51 -8.97 1.57
CA LEU A 59 -5.67 -8.83 3.02
C LEU A 59 -6.53 -9.95 3.62
N LYS A 60 -7.60 -10.38 2.93
CA LYS A 60 -8.49 -11.46 3.41
C LYS A 60 -7.77 -12.80 3.56
N GLN A 61 -6.68 -13.02 2.84
CA GLN A 61 -5.86 -14.23 2.88
C GLN A 61 -4.91 -14.27 4.10
N LYS A 62 -4.86 -13.21 4.93
CA LYS A 62 -3.95 -13.11 6.07
C LYS A 62 -4.65 -13.41 7.40
N SER A 63 -3.85 -13.81 8.39
CA SER A 63 -4.32 -14.01 9.77
C SER A 63 -4.98 -12.74 10.32
N TRP A 64 -5.89 -12.88 11.29
CA TRP A 64 -6.54 -11.72 11.90
C TRP A 64 -5.53 -10.72 12.50
N LYS A 65 -4.47 -11.23 13.13
CA LYS A 65 -3.37 -10.42 13.70
C LYS A 65 -2.68 -9.59 12.60
N ASP A 66 -2.37 -10.21 11.47
CA ASP A 66 -1.78 -9.52 10.32
C ASP A 66 -2.74 -8.52 9.71
N ARG A 67 -4.01 -8.89 9.51
CA ARG A 67 -5.03 -7.99 8.94
C ARG A 67 -5.10 -6.70 9.75
N ARG A 68 -5.15 -6.82 11.08
CA ARG A 68 -5.12 -5.67 12.00
C ARG A 68 -3.84 -4.86 11.86
N ARG A 69 -2.67 -5.50 11.86
CA ARG A 69 -1.36 -4.83 11.74
C ARG A 69 -1.24 -4.05 10.43
N ARG A 70 -1.59 -4.66 9.30
CA ARG A 70 -1.49 -4.03 7.96
C ARG A 70 -2.46 -2.87 7.79
N LEU A 71 -3.71 -3.01 8.25
CA LEU A 71 -4.71 -1.93 8.11
C LEU A 71 -4.32 -0.65 8.87
N LYS A 72 -3.58 -0.74 9.98
CA LYS A 72 -3.08 0.44 10.71
C LYS A 72 -2.20 1.37 9.86
N PHE A 73 -1.59 0.84 8.80
CA PHE A 73 -0.72 1.59 7.90
C PHE A 73 -1.40 1.94 6.57
N TYR A 74 -2.68 1.62 6.37
CA TYR A 74 -3.36 1.83 5.08
C TYR A 74 -3.25 3.29 4.61
N SER A 75 -3.54 4.24 5.48
CA SER A 75 -3.48 5.67 5.15
C SER A 75 -2.06 6.17 4.86
N CYS A 76 -1.07 5.61 5.56
CA CYS A 76 0.35 5.89 5.30
C CYS A 76 0.76 5.31 3.94
N ALA A 77 0.29 4.11 3.60
CA ALA A 77 0.56 3.49 2.30
C ALA A 77 -0.04 4.30 1.15
N VAL A 78 -1.30 4.73 1.27
CA VAL A 78 -1.97 5.56 0.25
C VAL A 78 -1.17 6.84 0.00
N GLU A 79 -0.72 7.52 1.06
CA GLU A 79 0.11 8.73 0.93
C GLU A 79 1.45 8.43 0.26
N LEU A 80 2.15 7.38 0.72
CA LEU A 80 3.42 6.98 0.16
C LEU A 80 3.29 6.69 -1.34
N ILE A 81 2.28 5.93 -1.76
CA ILE A 81 2.08 5.58 -3.18
C ILE A 81 1.88 6.84 -4.02
N LYS A 82 1.11 7.81 -3.51
CA LYS A 82 0.82 9.06 -4.23
C LYS A 82 2.05 9.96 -4.35
N GLU A 83 2.75 10.15 -3.23
CA GLU A 83 3.69 11.26 -3.09
C GLU A 83 5.16 10.87 -3.28
N ASN A 84 5.50 9.61 -3.05
CA ASN A 84 6.87 9.15 -3.16
C ASN A 84 7.42 9.24 -4.59
N LYS A 85 8.68 9.66 -4.71
CA LYS A 85 9.48 9.67 -5.93
C LYS A 85 10.74 8.79 -5.85
N PHE A 86 11.05 8.28 -4.66
CA PHE A 86 12.25 7.48 -4.45
C PHE A 86 12.12 6.08 -5.02
N ASP A 87 13.27 5.52 -5.44
CA ASP A 87 13.33 4.20 -6.04
C ASP A 87 12.96 3.08 -5.05
N PRO A 88 12.03 2.19 -5.43
CA PRO A 88 11.75 0.97 -4.70
C PRO A 88 12.81 -0.10 -4.95
N GLU A 89 12.88 -1.06 -4.05
CA GLU A 89 13.51 -2.35 -4.31
C GLU A 89 12.59 -3.11 -5.27
N THR A 90 13.08 -3.36 -6.47
CA THR A 90 12.31 -3.99 -7.54
C THR A 90 12.90 -5.37 -7.85
N ARG A 91 12.04 -6.38 -7.91
CA ARG A 91 12.43 -7.75 -8.28
C ARG A 91 11.36 -8.41 -9.11
N GLU A 92 11.73 -9.40 -9.92
CA GLU A 92 10.76 -10.26 -10.59
C GLU A 92 10.08 -11.19 -9.57
N ASP A 93 8.83 -11.55 -9.83
CA ASP A 93 8.17 -12.60 -9.07
C ASP A 93 8.78 -13.96 -9.42
N THR A 94 9.04 -14.77 -8.39
CA THR A 94 9.69 -16.08 -8.56
C THR A 94 8.83 -17.11 -9.27
N THR A 95 7.51 -16.94 -9.26
CA THR A 95 6.55 -17.89 -9.85
C THR A 95 6.07 -17.45 -11.22
N ASN A 96 6.14 -16.16 -11.53
CA ASN A 96 5.64 -15.62 -12.77
C ASN A 96 6.49 -14.45 -13.22
N SER A 97 7.35 -14.72 -14.20
CA SER A 97 8.25 -13.73 -14.79
C SER A 97 7.53 -12.54 -15.43
N ASN A 98 6.21 -12.57 -15.66
CA ASN A 98 5.46 -11.39 -16.13
C ASN A 98 5.13 -10.39 -15.02
N ILE A 99 5.48 -10.69 -13.77
CA ILE A 99 5.17 -9.86 -12.61
C ILE A 99 6.45 -9.22 -12.07
N MET A 100 6.40 -7.90 -11.89
CA MET A 100 7.39 -7.15 -11.12
C MET A 100 6.81 -6.80 -9.75
N LEU A 101 7.65 -6.89 -8.73
CA LEU A 101 7.33 -6.58 -7.36
C LEU A 101 8.17 -5.37 -6.92
N HIS A 102 7.52 -4.24 -6.74
CA HIS A 102 8.13 -3.00 -6.25
C HIS A 102 7.83 -2.86 -4.76
N ARG A 103 8.88 -2.90 -3.94
CA ARG A 103 8.79 -2.63 -2.51
C ARG A 103 9.26 -1.21 -2.26
N PHE A 104 8.39 -0.37 -1.74
CA PHE A 104 8.73 0.98 -1.31
C PHE A 104 8.91 1.02 0.19
N LYS A 105 9.88 1.82 0.66
CA LYS A 105 10.15 2.03 2.09
C LYS A 105 9.58 3.37 2.54
N GLY A 106 8.81 3.32 3.63
CA GLY A 106 8.22 4.48 4.27
C GLY A 106 8.56 4.54 5.74
N VAL A 107 8.46 5.74 6.31
CA VAL A 107 8.44 5.96 7.75
C VAL A 107 7.21 6.78 8.09
N THR A 108 6.48 6.38 9.13
CA THR A 108 5.35 7.15 9.63
C THR A 108 5.82 8.46 10.28
N LYS A 109 4.90 9.40 10.52
CA LYS A 109 5.18 10.62 11.30
C LYS A 109 5.83 10.32 12.67
N ASN A 110 5.52 9.15 13.26
CA ASN A 110 6.04 8.71 14.56
C ASN A 110 7.29 7.80 14.42
N ASN A 111 8.05 7.91 13.32
CA ASN A 111 9.31 7.19 13.09
C ASN A 111 9.21 5.66 13.00
N ILE A 112 8.02 5.12 12.72
CA ILE A 112 7.83 3.68 12.51
C ILE A 112 8.04 3.34 11.04
N GLU A 113 9.04 2.51 10.74
CA GLU A 113 9.34 2.04 9.38
C GLU A 113 8.32 1.01 8.89
N PHE A 114 7.90 1.17 7.64
CA PHE A 114 7.00 0.24 6.96
C PHE A 114 7.33 0.11 5.48
N PHE A 115 6.79 -0.94 4.87
CA PHE A 115 6.93 -1.22 3.46
C PHE A 115 5.57 -1.24 2.78
N VAL A 116 5.55 -0.74 1.55
CA VAL A 116 4.43 -0.86 0.62
C VAL A 116 4.88 -1.73 -0.53
N GLN A 117 4.14 -2.81 -0.78
CA GLN A 117 4.37 -3.69 -1.90
C GLN A 117 3.37 -3.34 -3.00
N ILE A 118 3.89 -3.04 -4.19
CA ILE A 118 3.14 -2.89 -5.43
C ILE A 118 3.52 -4.04 -6.35
N LYS A 119 2.51 -4.62 -6.99
CA LYS A 119 2.62 -5.61 -8.04
C LYS A 119 2.39 -4.93 -9.38
N GLU A 120 3.30 -5.09 -10.32
CA GLU A 120 3.16 -4.63 -11.70
C GLU A 120 3.08 -5.83 -12.64
N ASN A 121 2.16 -5.78 -13.59
CA ASN A 121 2.05 -6.76 -14.67
C ASN A 121 2.72 -6.21 -15.93
N LYS A 122 3.83 -6.82 -16.35
CA LYS A 122 4.62 -6.39 -17.51
C LYS A 122 3.83 -6.42 -18.82
N LYS A 123 2.85 -7.32 -18.97
CA LYS A 123 2.07 -7.45 -20.22
C LYS A 123 1.20 -6.24 -20.53
N ASN A 124 0.65 -5.59 -19.50
CA ASN A 124 -0.29 -4.49 -19.67
C ASN A 124 0.09 -3.24 -18.86
N ASN A 125 1.28 -3.25 -18.26
CA ASN A 125 1.84 -2.19 -17.42
C ASN A 125 0.94 -1.75 -16.24
N GLN A 126 0.01 -2.62 -15.82
CA GLN A 126 -0.93 -2.30 -14.73
C GLN A 126 -0.30 -2.57 -13.38
N LYS A 127 -0.47 -1.62 -12.47
CA LYS A 127 0.11 -1.62 -11.14
C LYS A 127 -0.98 -1.78 -10.10
N TYR A 128 -0.74 -2.61 -9.09
CA TYR A 128 -1.70 -3.00 -8.08
C TYR A 128 -1.08 -2.86 -6.70
N PHE A 129 -1.75 -2.14 -5.82
CA PHE A 129 -1.37 -2.09 -4.41
C PHE A 129 -1.62 -3.46 -3.78
N LEU A 130 -0.53 -4.19 -3.48
CA LEU A 130 -0.59 -5.56 -2.98
C LEU A 130 -0.69 -5.61 -1.46
N SER A 131 0.19 -4.91 -0.75
CA SER A 131 0.19 -4.94 0.71
C SER A 131 0.99 -3.82 1.36
N VAL A 132 0.71 -3.59 2.63
CA VAL A 132 1.52 -2.75 3.52
C VAL A 132 1.82 -3.52 4.80
N PHE A 133 3.04 -3.45 5.31
CA PHE A 133 3.45 -4.10 6.55
C PHE A 133 4.66 -3.38 7.16
N PRO A 134 4.81 -3.33 8.49
CA PRO A 134 5.97 -2.68 9.10
C PRO A 134 7.25 -3.52 8.95
N LYS A 135 8.41 -2.89 9.05
CA LYS A 135 9.72 -3.57 8.90
C LYS A 135 10.05 -4.51 10.06
N LYS A 136 9.68 -4.09 11.28
CA LYS A 136 9.84 -4.89 12.49
C LYS A 136 8.48 -4.95 13.17
N ASP A 137 7.93 -6.15 13.25
CA ASP A 137 6.94 -6.50 14.26
C ASP A 137 7.57 -7.68 15.00
N LYS A 138 8.40 -7.38 16.00
CA LYS A 138 8.60 -8.33 17.10
C LYS A 138 7.39 -8.18 18.02
#